data_AF-A0A2T9XZT7-F1
#
_entry.id   AF-A0A2T9XZT7-F1
#
_cell.length_a   1.000
_cell.length_b   1.000
_cell.length_c   1.000
_cell.angle_alpha   90.00
_cell.angle_beta   90.00
_cell.angle_gamma   90.00
#
_symmetry.space_group_name_H-M   'P 1'
#
loop_
_entity.id
_entity.type
_entity.pdbx_description
1 polymer ?
#
loop_
_entity_poly.entity_id
_entity_poly.type
_entity_poly.pdbx_seq_one_letter_code
_entity_poly.pdbx_strand_id
1 'polypeptide(L)'
;MKYLYALTFISAASAATRFNALNYNPKRPDGSCPNVDQVKQDLTVLSQYTDTLRIYSVKDCNQGEPVLRAMEGTNWKLYLGMWVGPSDDSYEADKTELIRLSKVFDLSKNVKAVVVGSEMVYRKEQTSAQ
;
A
#
# COMPACT_ATOMS: atom_id res chain seq x y z
N MET A 1 -4.82 61.55 -17.09
CA MET A 1 -4.62 60.67 -15.90
C MET A 1 -4.65 59.22 -16.38
N LYS A 2 -3.50 58.53 -16.39
CA LYS A 2 -3.39 57.11 -16.79
C LYS A 2 -3.47 56.27 -15.52
N TYR A 3 -4.53 55.49 -15.34
CA TYR A 3 -4.65 54.53 -14.25
C TYR A 3 -3.86 53.27 -14.60
N LEU A 4 -2.80 53.01 -13.84
CA LEU A 4 -1.98 51.81 -13.94
C LEU A 4 -2.61 50.74 -13.04
N TYR A 5 -3.26 49.73 -13.63
CA TYR A 5 -3.81 48.60 -12.88
C TYR A 5 -2.67 47.64 -12.53
N ALA A 6 -2.30 47.58 -11.25
CA ALA A 6 -1.38 46.57 -10.74
C ALA A 6 -2.15 45.25 -10.55
N LEU A 7 -1.86 44.24 -11.37
CA LEU A 7 -2.30 42.86 -11.11
C LEU A 7 -1.50 42.30 -9.93
N THR A 8 -2.18 42.10 -8.82
CA THR A 8 -1.68 41.33 -7.68
C THR A 8 -1.86 39.84 -7.98
N PHE A 9 -0.77 39.12 -8.20
CA PHE A 9 -0.77 37.67 -8.20
C PHE A 9 -0.93 37.19 -6.75
N ILE A 10 -2.13 36.73 -6.39
CA ILE A 10 -2.35 36.01 -5.14
C ILE A 10 -1.75 34.62 -5.32
N SER A 11 -0.59 34.39 -4.71
CA SER A 11 -0.04 33.03 -4.57
C SER A 11 -0.92 32.26 -3.59
N ALA A 12 -1.86 31.46 -4.11
CA ALA A 12 -2.58 30.50 -3.29
C ALA A 12 -1.58 29.42 -2.84
N ALA A 13 -1.19 29.45 -1.57
CA ALA A 13 -0.48 28.33 -0.96
C ALA A 13 -1.47 27.14 -0.87
N SER A 14 -1.46 26.27 -1.88
CA SER A 14 -2.20 25.02 -1.82
C SER A 14 -1.50 24.09 -0.83
N ALA A 15 -2.04 23.93 0.36
CA ALA A 15 -1.67 22.80 1.22
C ALA A 15 -1.94 21.49 0.48
N ALA A 16 -1.08 20.48 0.64
CA ALA A 16 -1.33 19.17 0.07
C ALA A 16 -2.60 18.57 0.70
N THR A 17 -3.62 18.33 -0.11
CA THR A 17 -4.93 17.81 0.34
C THR A 17 -4.99 16.27 0.33
N ARG A 18 -3.92 15.60 -0.13
CA ARG A 18 -3.84 14.14 -0.25
C ARG A 18 -2.55 13.60 0.35
N PHE A 19 -2.63 12.42 0.94
CA PHE A 19 -1.46 11.67 1.39
C PHE A 19 -0.77 10.99 0.22
N ASN A 20 0.57 11.00 0.21
CA ASN A 20 1.38 10.27 -0.76
C ASN A 20 1.11 8.77 -0.74
N ALA A 21 0.89 8.20 0.45
CA ALA A 21 0.42 6.85 0.67
C ALA A 21 -0.15 6.72 2.09
N LEU A 22 -1.00 5.72 2.32
CA LEU A 22 -1.47 5.34 3.65
C LEU A 22 -1.16 3.87 3.94
N ASN A 23 -0.83 3.56 5.21
CA ASN A 23 -0.80 2.17 5.66
C ASN A 23 -2.23 1.63 5.71
N TYR A 24 -2.41 0.41 5.24
CA TYR A 24 -3.71 -0.24 5.16
C TYR A 24 -3.58 -1.69 5.64
N ASN A 25 -4.33 -2.03 6.68
CA ASN A 25 -4.51 -3.41 7.11
C ASN A 25 -5.94 -3.83 6.75
N PRO A 26 -6.12 -4.73 5.77
CA PRO A 26 -7.45 -5.14 5.30
C PRO A 26 -8.11 -6.18 6.21
N LYS A 27 -7.43 -6.67 7.26
CA LYS A 27 -8.03 -7.55 8.27
C LYS A 27 -9.18 -6.82 8.96
N ARG A 28 -10.32 -7.50 9.10
CA ARG A 28 -11.52 -6.90 9.68
C ARG A 28 -11.38 -6.77 11.20
N PRO A 29 -12.14 -5.86 11.85
CA PRO A 29 -12.06 -5.65 13.30
C PRO A 29 -12.38 -6.90 14.13
N ASP A 30 -13.20 -7.80 13.60
CA ASP A 30 -13.54 -9.09 14.22
C ASP A 30 -12.46 -10.17 14.03
N GLY A 31 -11.34 -9.83 13.38
CA GLY A 31 -10.24 -10.72 13.08
C GLY A 31 -10.41 -11.54 11.80
N SER A 32 -11.53 -11.43 11.09
CA SER A 32 -11.75 -12.12 9.83
C SER A 32 -10.87 -11.56 8.70
N CYS A 33 -10.53 -12.43 7.74
CA CYS A 33 -9.75 -12.04 6.57
C CYS A 33 -10.62 -11.28 5.56
N PRO A 34 -10.04 -10.32 4.82
CA PRO A 34 -10.78 -9.56 3.81
C PRO A 34 -11.23 -10.43 2.65
N ASN A 35 -12.35 -10.06 2.04
CA ASN A 35 -12.68 -10.43 0.67
C ASN A 35 -12.52 -9.25 -0.30
N VAL A 36 -12.58 -9.51 -1.61
CA VAL A 36 -12.37 -8.50 -2.66
C VAL A 36 -13.36 -7.33 -2.55
N ASP A 37 -14.62 -7.60 -2.27
CA ASP A 37 -15.67 -6.56 -2.24
C ASP A 37 -15.50 -5.63 -1.04
N GLN A 38 -15.11 -6.16 0.11
CA GLN A 38 -14.74 -5.36 1.28
C GLN A 38 -13.55 -4.46 0.96
N VAL A 39 -12.50 -4.98 0.31
CA VAL A 39 -11.36 -4.14 -0.08
C VAL A 39 -11.79 -3.05 -1.07
N LYS A 40 -12.65 -3.35 -2.05
CA LYS A 40 -13.18 -2.32 -2.97
C LYS A 40 -13.94 -1.23 -2.23
N GLN A 41 -14.75 -1.57 -1.22
CA GLN A 41 -15.44 -0.60 -0.38
C GLN A 41 -14.44 0.29 0.37
N ASP A 42 -13.39 -0.30 0.94
CA ASP A 42 -12.33 0.44 1.61
C ASP A 42 -11.62 1.40 0.63
N LEU A 43 -11.31 0.96 -0.60
CA LEU A 43 -10.73 1.82 -1.64
C LEU A 43 -11.66 2.99 -2.01
N THR A 44 -12.98 2.77 -2.08
CA THR A 44 -13.94 3.87 -2.33
C THR A 44 -13.85 4.93 -1.24
N VAL A 45 -13.84 4.53 0.03
CA VAL A 45 -13.73 5.46 1.17
C VAL A 45 -12.40 6.20 1.16
N LEU A 46 -11.30 5.51 0.88
CA LEU A 46 -9.93 6.05 0.92
C LEU A 46 -9.58 6.93 -0.28
N SER A 47 -10.31 6.82 -1.39
CA SER A 47 -10.00 7.50 -2.66
C SER A 47 -9.88 9.02 -2.55
N GLN A 48 -10.64 9.63 -1.64
CA GLN A 48 -10.60 11.07 -1.36
C GLN A 48 -9.27 11.51 -0.72
N TYR A 49 -8.56 10.61 -0.04
CA TYR A 49 -7.36 10.91 0.73
C TYR A 49 -6.07 10.48 0.03
N THR A 50 -6.09 9.39 -0.72
CA THR A 50 -4.92 8.85 -1.43
C THR A 50 -5.36 7.92 -2.56
N ASP A 51 -4.40 7.54 -3.40
CA ASP A 51 -4.51 6.47 -4.39
C ASP A 51 -3.40 5.42 -4.20
N THR A 52 -2.62 5.52 -3.12
CA THR A 52 -1.49 4.64 -2.87
C THR A 52 -1.59 4.07 -1.46
N LEU A 53 -1.53 2.75 -1.34
CA LEU A 53 -1.56 2.06 -0.05
C LEU A 53 -0.26 1.31 0.22
N ARG A 54 -0.02 0.99 1.50
CA ARG A 54 0.98 0.02 1.94
C ARG A 54 0.30 -1.08 2.73
N ILE A 55 0.56 -2.34 2.39
CA ILE A 55 0.26 -3.51 3.22
C ILE A 55 1.57 -4.05 3.81
N TYR A 56 1.51 -4.78 4.93
CA TYR A 56 2.71 -5.25 5.65
C TYR A 56 3.12 -6.68 5.32
N SER A 57 2.18 -7.49 4.87
CA SER A 57 2.40 -8.87 4.42
C SER A 57 1.51 -9.12 3.22
N VAL A 58 1.99 -9.93 2.28
CA VAL A 58 1.21 -10.38 1.13
C VAL A 58 0.39 -11.64 1.47
N LYS A 59 0.87 -12.47 2.41
CA LYS A 59 0.23 -13.74 2.78
C LYS A 59 -0.64 -13.67 4.03
N ASP A 60 -0.38 -12.80 5.00
CA ASP A 60 -1.20 -12.72 6.21
C ASP A 60 -2.66 -12.46 5.82
N CYS A 61 -3.56 -13.32 6.27
CA CYS A 61 -4.97 -13.35 5.84
C CYS A 61 -5.21 -13.42 4.31
N ASN A 62 -4.23 -13.95 3.55
CA ASN A 62 -4.19 -13.93 2.08
C ASN A 62 -4.40 -12.52 1.49
N GLN A 63 -4.06 -11.46 2.23
CA GLN A 63 -4.52 -10.11 1.92
C GLN A 63 -4.01 -9.56 0.59
N GLY A 64 -2.88 -10.05 0.09
CA GLY A 64 -2.30 -9.63 -1.18
C GLY A 64 -3.25 -9.82 -2.36
N GLU A 65 -3.92 -10.97 -2.47
CA GLU A 65 -4.79 -11.27 -3.62
C GLU A 65 -6.05 -10.39 -3.66
N PRO A 66 -6.85 -10.26 -2.57
CA PRO A 66 -8.00 -9.36 -2.57
C PRO A 66 -7.63 -7.91 -2.87
N VAL A 67 -6.48 -7.44 -2.39
CA VAL A 67 -5.98 -6.09 -2.68
C VAL A 67 -5.62 -5.93 -4.15
N LEU A 68 -4.84 -6.84 -4.72
CA LEU A 68 -4.48 -6.78 -6.15
C LEU A 68 -5.71 -6.90 -7.06
N ARG A 69 -6.66 -7.79 -6.73
CA ARG A 69 -7.95 -7.90 -7.46
C ARG A 69 -8.79 -6.63 -7.38
N ALA A 70 -8.85 -5.98 -6.22
CA ALA A 70 -9.60 -4.74 -6.05
C ALA A 70 -8.96 -3.57 -6.82
N MET A 71 -7.63 -3.58 -7.00
CA MET A 71 -6.89 -2.55 -7.73
C MET A 71 -6.79 -2.80 -9.23
N GLU A 72 -7.06 -4.02 -9.71
CA GLU A 72 -6.98 -4.40 -11.12
C GLU A 72 -7.82 -3.48 -12.00
N GLY A 73 -7.19 -2.86 -13.01
CA GLY A 73 -7.85 -1.89 -13.91
C GLY A 73 -8.10 -0.50 -13.33
N THR A 74 -7.63 -0.22 -12.10
CA THR A 74 -7.73 1.10 -11.47
C THR A 74 -6.38 1.82 -11.44
N ASN A 75 -6.39 3.11 -11.06
CA ASN A 75 -5.17 3.90 -10.86
C ASN A 75 -4.50 3.70 -9.49
N TRP A 76 -5.05 2.84 -8.63
CA TRP A 76 -4.48 2.59 -7.31
C TRP A 76 -3.08 2.00 -7.39
N LYS A 77 -2.25 2.34 -6.40
CA LYS A 77 -0.87 1.87 -6.27
C LYS A 77 -0.64 1.22 -4.91
N LEU A 78 0.33 0.32 -4.85
CA LEU A 78 0.61 -0.51 -3.69
C LEU A 78 2.11 -0.58 -3.40
N TYR A 79 2.48 -0.26 -2.17
CA TYR A 79 3.70 -0.76 -1.53
C TYR A 79 3.37 -2.12 -0.91
N LEU A 80 3.81 -3.19 -1.56
CA LEU A 80 3.48 -4.55 -1.16
C LEU A 80 4.52 -5.02 -0.13
N GLY A 81 4.09 -5.24 1.11
CA GLY A 81 4.96 -5.69 2.18
C GLY A 81 5.18 -7.20 2.15
N MET A 82 6.38 -7.61 2.59
CA MET A 82 6.67 -8.96 3.02
C MET A 82 7.06 -8.94 4.49
N TRP A 83 6.47 -9.80 5.31
CA TRP A 83 6.79 -9.90 6.72
C TRP A 83 7.99 -10.83 6.95
N VAL A 84 8.94 -10.34 7.74
CA VAL A 84 10.10 -11.11 8.20
C VAL A 84 10.02 -11.19 9.71
N GLY A 85 9.91 -12.41 10.22
CA GLY A 85 9.78 -12.72 11.65
C GLY A 85 11.06 -13.30 12.24
N PRO A 86 10.99 -13.89 13.45
CA PRO A 86 12.14 -14.54 14.10
C PRO A 86 12.56 -15.84 13.42
N SER A 87 11.65 -16.51 12.71
CA SER A 87 11.95 -17.63 11.81
C SER A 87 11.67 -17.22 10.36
N ASP A 88 12.16 -18.03 9.41
CA ASP A 88 11.97 -17.81 7.98
C ASP A 88 10.54 -18.12 7.50
N ASP A 89 9.69 -18.70 8.35
CA ASP A 89 8.36 -19.20 7.96
C ASP A 89 7.48 -18.10 7.33
N SER A 90 7.43 -16.93 7.96
CA SER A 90 6.64 -15.79 7.45
C SER A 90 7.21 -15.26 6.14
N TYR A 91 8.54 -15.21 6.04
CA TYR A 91 9.22 -14.72 4.85
C TYR A 91 9.00 -15.66 3.66
N GLU A 92 9.21 -16.96 3.83
CA GLU A 92 9.01 -17.95 2.77
C GLU A 92 7.54 -18.08 2.37
N ALA A 93 6.60 -17.91 3.32
CA ALA A 93 5.17 -17.84 3.01
C ALA A 93 4.82 -16.61 2.15
N ASP A 94 5.31 -15.43 2.52
CA ASP A 94 5.10 -14.19 1.76
C ASP A 94 5.77 -14.25 0.37
N LYS A 95 7.00 -14.77 0.30
CA LYS A 95 7.75 -14.93 -0.95
C LYS A 95 7.06 -15.89 -1.91
N THR A 96 6.60 -17.03 -1.42
CA THR A 96 5.87 -18.02 -2.21
C THR A 96 4.59 -17.42 -2.77
N GLU A 97 3.87 -16.67 -1.94
CA GLU A 97 2.64 -16.01 -2.36
C GLU A 97 2.89 -14.90 -3.38
N LEU A 98 3.91 -14.06 -3.19
CA LEU A 98 4.31 -13.05 -4.16
C LEU A 98 4.65 -13.66 -5.53
N ILE A 99 5.41 -14.76 -5.56
CA ILE A 99 5.76 -15.49 -6.79
C ILE A 99 4.51 -16.10 -7.46
N ARG A 100 3.54 -16.57 -6.66
CA ARG A 100 2.27 -17.06 -7.20
C ARG A 100 1.48 -15.91 -7.83
N LEU A 101 1.35 -14.77 -7.13
CA LEU A 101 0.62 -13.61 -7.60
C LEU A 101 1.26 -12.97 -8.85
N SER A 102 2.59 -12.99 -8.96
CA SER A 102 3.28 -12.50 -10.17
C SER A 102 2.98 -13.30 -11.43
N LYS A 103 2.41 -14.51 -11.30
CA LYS A 103 1.94 -15.32 -12.43
C LYS A 103 0.47 -15.04 -12.79
N VAL A 104 -0.27 -14.40 -11.89
CA VAL A 104 -1.70 -14.09 -12.05
C VAL A 104 -1.90 -12.63 -12.45
N PHE A 105 -1.05 -11.72 -11.97
CA PHE A 105 -1.16 -10.28 -12.17
C PHE A 105 0.09 -9.72 -12.85
N ASP A 106 -0.10 -8.71 -13.69
CA ASP A 106 0.98 -7.81 -14.06
C ASP A 106 1.24 -6.81 -12.92
N LEU A 107 2.12 -7.20 -12.00
CA LEU A 107 2.42 -6.43 -10.80
C LEU A 107 2.92 -5.02 -11.12
N SER A 108 3.52 -4.77 -12.29
CA SER A 108 4.03 -3.45 -12.66
C SER A 108 2.93 -2.39 -12.79
N LYS A 109 1.67 -2.79 -12.99
CA LYS A 109 0.53 -1.87 -13.12
C LYS A 109 0.15 -1.22 -11.80
N ASN A 110 0.20 -1.95 -10.69
CA ASN A 110 -0.30 -1.48 -9.40
C ASN A 110 0.77 -1.51 -8.28
N VAL A 111 1.79 -2.34 -8.36
CA VAL A 111 2.84 -2.44 -7.31
C VAL A 111 3.98 -1.46 -7.61
N LYS A 112 4.17 -0.48 -6.72
CA LYS A 112 5.25 0.51 -6.78
C LYS A 112 6.58 -0.03 -6.25
N ALA A 113 6.53 -0.81 -5.18
CA ALA A 113 7.69 -1.47 -4.60
C ALA A 113 7.26 -2.67 -3.76
N VAL A 114 8.21 -3.58 -3.55
CA VAL A 114 8.11 -4.64 -2.55
C VAL A 114 8.97 -4.23 -1.35
N VAL A 115 8.37 -4.19 -0.16
CA VAL A 115 9.04 -3.79 1.09
C VAL A 115 9.31 -5.06 1.90
N VAL A 116 10.56 -5.52 1.91
CA VAL A 116 10.95 -6.77 2.57
C VAL A 116 11.33 -6.52 4.02
N GLY A 117 10.45 -6.91 4.92
CA GLY A 117 10.57 -6.66 6.34
C GLY A 117 10.10 -5.27 6.74
N SER A 118 9.74 -5.15 8.02
CA SER A 118 9.54 -3.88 8.69
C SER A 118 10.23 -4.06 10.03
N GLU A 119 11.29 -3.31 10.34
CA GLU A 119 11.88 -3.26 11.69
C GLU A 119 12.37 -4.59 12.30
N MET A 120 12.58 -5.67 11.55
CA MET A 120 12.93 -6.99 12.11
C MET A 120 14.24 -6.98 12.95
N VAL A 121 15.21 -6.16 12.57
CA VAL A 121 16.44 -5.94 13.35
C VAL A 121 16.15 -5.16 14.63
N TYR A 122 15.34 -4.11 14.56
CA TYR A 122 14.92 -3.33 15.73
C TYR A 122 14.13 -4.19 16.73
N ARG A 123 13.27 -5.09 16.21
CA ARG A 123 12.52 -6.08 17.01
C ARG A 123 13.38 -7.21 17.56
N LYS A 124 14.67 -7.28 17.24
CA LYS A 124 15.60 -8.37 17.61
C LYS A 124 15.16 -9.76 17.13
N GLU A 125 14.41 -9.79 16.04
CA GLU A 125 13.99 -11.03 15.38
C GLU A 125 15.03 -11.50 14.35
N GLN A 126 15.83 -10.57 13.82
CA GLN A 126 16.90 -10.83 12.86
C GLN A 126 18.15 -10.02 13.22
N THR A 127 19.30 -10.42 12.67
CA THR A 127 20.55 -9.66 12.81
C THR A 127 20.78 -8.75 11.61
N SER A 128 21.62 -7.74 11.77
CA SER A 128 22.06 -6.88 10.67
C SER A 128 23.23 -7.46 9.87
N ALA A 129 23.72 -8.65 10.24
CA ALA A 129 24.78 -9.32 9.49
C ALA A 129 24.21 -9.85 8.17
N GLN A 130 24.92 -9.57 7.07
CA GLN A 130 24.58 -9.99 5.71
C GLN A 130 25.32 -11.26 5.33
#